data_AF-A0A2A4GAF1-F1
#
_entry.id   AF-A0A2A4GAF1-F1
#
_cell.length_a   1.000
_cell.length_b   1.000
_cell.length_c   1.000
_cell.angle_alpha   90.00
_cell.angle_beta   90.00
_cell.angle_gamma   90.00
#
_symmetry.space_group_name_H-M   'P 1'
#
loop_
_entity.id
_entity.type
_entity.pdbx_description
1 polymer ?
#
loop_
_entity_poly.entity_id
_entity_poly.type
_entity_poly.pdbx_seq_one_letter_code
_entity_poly.pdbx_strand_id
1 'polypeptide(L)'
;MTEIEILGKHLFKLGFNITCITNYITEHNFYDANILKGPYHEWKHLKNTRQKIEELESYDWDNAVGIGTIAGFENLHILDIDGCSNYEFIEDLLIILGLPKNYEWVVRTGSLDGYHIYFFSDLIEVLEEDQVASSYPPNLDNTALFEKIELLWSTHIVLPNSLHKSGSNYSFTNCKFPIEKPNFININKFKIIESLFLNISEIEKKKVYFSLSKEKHRNVKLPNNINLIDLSKIEENLFFLFDIETDGLIKNGEFPNIVQVSWMIMDTKGVVYKKTTELVNSDFKENSDAFKVNKLNPSIIKRIGKKPSDVFLDMTYDLKHCKIISAHNLKFDLSVLENEFHKYQIDFNFDGLEKFCTMEFGTKLFSNEINPEPKYPKLTELFEHLFNHKIKQFHNANSDVTILAKCIKELLFKGYMEKLKRIH
;
A
#
# COMPACT_ATOMS: atom_id res chain seq x y z
N MET A 1 18.54 -18.43 15.40
CA MET A 1 18.50 -17.52 14.25
C MET A 1 17.08 -17.41 13.76
N THR A 2 16.57 -16.20 13.65
CA THR A 2 15.22 -15.92 13.13
C THR A 2 15.17 -16.16 11.62
N GLU A 3 13.99 -16.35 11.02
CA GLU A 3 13.86 -16.49 9.56
C GLU A 3 14.40 -15.24 8.82
N ILE A 4 14.18 -14.06 9.41
CA ILE A 4 14.65 -12.77 8.91
C ILE A 4 16.18 -12.72 8.91
N GLU A 5 16.84 -13.17 9.99
CA GLU A 5 18.30 -13.24 10.06
C GLU A 5 18.89 -14.18 9.00
N ILE A 6 18.29 -15.37 8.85
CA ILE A 6 18.75 -16.36 7.87
C ILE A 6 18.67 -15.79 6.45
N LEU A 7 17.56 -15.14 6.11
CA LEU A 7 17.39 -14.50 4.81
C LEU A 7 18.33 -13.31 4.64
N GLY A 8 18.54 -12.49 5.67
CA GLY A 8 19.49 -11.37 5.65
C GLY A 8 20.91 -11.84 5.35
N LYS A 9 21.38 -12.90 6.02
CA LYS A 9 22.69 -13.53 5.75
C LYS A 9 22.77 -14.12 4.35
N HIS A 10 21.68 -14.69 3.84
CA HIS A 10 21.62 -15.20 2.47
C HIS A 10 21.77 -14.07 1.43
N LEU A 11 20.98 -13.00 1.56
CA LEU A 11 21.03 -11.84 0.66
C LEU A 11 22.38 -11.11 0.75
N PHE A 12 22.99 -11.04 1.94
CA PHE A 12 24.36 -10.56 2.09
C PHE A 12 25.36 -11.36 1.25
N LYS A 13 25.26 -12.70 1.24
CA LYS A 13 26.13 -13.57 0.42
C LYS A 13 25.92 -13.35 -1.08
N LEU A 14 24.73 -12.93 -1.50
CA LEU A 14 24.46 -12.48 -2.87
C LEU A 14 25.01 -11.08 -3.17
N GLY A 15 25.78 -10.47 -2.27
CA GLY A 15 26.44 -9.19 -2.56
C GLY A 15 25.57 -7.96 -2.29
N PHE A 16 24.49 -8.08 -1.50
CA PHE A 16 23.75 -6.92 -1.01
C PHE A 16 24.34 -6.37 0.28
N ASN A 17 24.25 -5.06 0.46
CA ASN A 17 24.37 -4.44 1.77
C ASN A 17 23.01 -4.54 2.45
N ILE A 18 22.98 -5.08 3.66
CA ILE A 18 21.75 -5.40 4.37
C ILE A 18 21.60 -4.46 5.57
N THR A 19 20.38 -4.01 5.79
CA THR A 19 19.98 -3.26 6.98
C THR A 19 18.92 -4.03 7.74
N CYS A 20 18.88 -3.88 9.05
CA CYS A 20 17.84 -4.44 9.90
C CYS A 20 16.76 -3.39 10.22
N ILE A 21 15.49 -3.76 10.07
CA ILE A 21 14.32 -2.95 10.40
C ILE A 21 13.67 -3.55 11.65
N THR A 22 13.44 -2.74 12.67
CA THR A 22 12.75 -3.13 13.91
C THR A 22 11.43 -2.37 14.05
N ASN A 23 10.63 -2.73 15.06
CA ASN A 23 9.36 -2.05 15.37
C ASN A 23 9.49 -1.04 16.53
N TYR A 24 10.71 -0.65 16.90
CA TYR A 24 10.97 0.35 17.94
C TYR A 24 11.75 1.54 17.39
N ILE A 25 11.55 2.69 18.04
CA ILE A 25 12.08 3.98 17.60
C ILE A 25 13.51 4.15 18.09
N THR A 26 14.38 4.64 17.21
CA THR A 26 15.76 5.05 17.47
C THR A 26 16.03 6.41 16.82
N GLU A 27 17.17 7.03 17.11
CA GLU A 27 17.62 8.25 16.43
C GLU A 27 17.74 8.10 14.90
N HIS A 28 17.83 6.87 14.39
CA HIS A 28 18.04 6.57 12.98
C HIS A 28 16.75 6.45 12.17
N ASN A 29 15.65 5.98 12.79
CA ASN A 29 14.35 5.82 12.14
C ASN A 29 13.26 6.77 12.65
N PHE A 30 13.56 7.61 13.65
CA PHE A 30 12.61 8.56 14.25
C PHE A 30 11.89 9.45 13.21
N TYR A 31 12.59 9.82 12.14
CA TYR A 31 12.08 10.73 11.10
C TYR A 31 11.49 10.02 9.87
N ASP A 32 11.46 8.69 9.86
CA ASP A 32 10.85 7.96 8.77
C ASP A 32 9.33 7.98 8.90
N ALA A 33 8.65 8.15 7.76
CA ALA A 33 7.19 8.20 7.72
C ALA A 33 6.54 6.88 8.20
N ASN A 34 7.30 5.78 8.20
CA ASN A 34 6.88 4.49 8.74
C ASN A 34 8.09 3.74 9.30
N ILE A 35 8.04 3.42 10.59
CA ILE A 35 9.09 2.69 11.28
C ILE A 35 9.36 1.30 10.69
N LEU A 36 8.35 0.66 10.09
CA LEU A 36 8.47 -0.63 9.41
C LEU A 36 9.16 -0.54 8.05
N LYS A 37 9.57 0.66 7.63
CA LYS A 37 10.34 0.89 6.40
C LYS A 37 11.73 1.47 6.67
N GLY A 38 11.99 1.95 7.89
CA GLY A 38 13.25 2.59 8.27
C GLY A 38 14.15 1.65 9.07
N PRO A 39 15.46 1.57 8.76
CA PRO A 39 16.39 0.76 9.55
C PRO A 39 16.62 1.38 10.93
N TYR A 40 16.75 0.55 11.96
CA TYR A 40 16.91 1.04 13.34
C TYR A 40 18.30 1.61 13.62
N HIS A 41 19.25 1.44 12.70
CA HIS A 41 20.67 1.79 12.84
C HIS A 41 21.14 2.72 11.69
N GLU A 42 22.32 3.31 11.84
CA GLU A 42 22.95 4.08 10.75
C GLU A 42 23.23 3.18 9.55
N TRP A 43 22.91 3.65 8.34
CA TRP A 43 23.08 2.88 7.11
C TRP A 43 23.66 3.70 5.94
N LYS A 44 23.79 5.02 6.06
CA LYS A 44 24.15 5.88 4.91
C LYS A 44 25.53 5.59 4.35
N HIS A 45 26.46 5.10 5.18
CA HIS A 45 27.78 4.65 4.74
C HIS A 45 27.70 3.46 3.77
N LEU A 46 26.65 2.63 3.88
CA LEU A 46 26.40 1.48 3.00
C LEU A 46 26.02 1.87 1.57
N LYS A 47 25.81 3.16 1.29
CA LYS A 47 25.66 3.65 -0.09
C LYS A 47 26.93 3.50 -0.91
N ASN A 48 28.08 3.66 -0.26
CA ASN A 48 29.37 3.79 -0.96
C ASN A 48 30.34 2.66 -0.57
N THR A 49 30.08 1.94 0.50
CA THR A 49 31.01 0.96 1.06
C THR A 49 30.32 -0.39 1.23
N ARG A 50 31.02 -1.46 0.84
CA ARG A 50 30.58 -2.83 1.08
C ARG A 50 30.48 -3.11 2.58
N GLN A 51 29.32 -3.58 3.03
CA GLN A 51 29.06 -3.96 4.41
C GLN A 51 30.01 -5.07 4.85
N LYS A 52 30.52 -4.96 6.08
CA LYS A 52 31.33 -6.00 6.72
C LYS A 52 30.44 -7.06 7.38
N ILE A 53 30.94 -8.30 7.47
CA ILE A 53 30.16 -9.38 8.08
C ILE A 53 29.94 -9.12 9.58
N GLU A 54 30.92 -8.54 10.27
CA GLU A 54 30.82 -8.22 11.69
C GLU A 54 29.72 -7.19 11.98
N GLU A 55 29.53 -6.24 11.05
CA GLU A 55 28.43 -5.27 11.14
C GLU A 55 27.06 -5.97 11.00
N LEU A 56 26.92 -6.85 10.01
CA LEU A 56 25.70 -7.64 9.81
C LEU A 56 25.35 -8.50 11.02
N GLU A 57 26.35 -9.16 11.60
CA GLU A 57 26.18 -10.05 12.76
C GLU A 57 25.87 -9.28 14.05
N SER A 58 26.18 -7.98 14.11
CA SER A 58 25.90 -7.12 15.26
C SER A 58 24.46 -6.61 15.35
N TYR A 59 23.65 -6.81 14.31
CA TYR A 59 22.28 -6.29 14.30
C TYR A 59 21.35 -7.02 15.27
N ASP A 60 20.34 -6.31 15.74
CA ASP A 60 19.27 -6.81 16.61
C ASP A 60 18.28 -7.68 15.82
N TRP A 61 18.73 -8.89 15.47
CA TRP A 61 17.96 -9.86 14.71
C TRP A 61 16.81 -10.50 15.50
N ASP A 62 16.87 -10.46 16.83
CA ASP A 62 15.84 -10.99 17.71
C ASP A 62 14.58 -10.12 17.68
N ASN A 63 14.73 -8.79 17.54
CA ASN A 63 13.61 -7.85 17.41
C ASN A 63 13.34 -7.41 15.95
N ALA A 64 14.03 -8.01 14.98
CA ALA A 64 13.86 -7.65 13.58
C ALA A 64 12.43 -7.96 13.10
N VAL A 65 11.83 -6.98 12.43
CA VAL A 65 10.55 -7.12 11.70
C VAL A 65 10.75 -6.98 10.20
N GLY A 66 11.96 -6.65 9.74
CA GLY A 66 12.28 -6.61 8.34
C GLY A 66 13.76 -6.48 8.01
N ILE A 67 14.02 -6.56 6.71
CA ILE A 67 15.29 -6.48 6.03
C ILE A 67 15.18 -5.34 5.03
N GLY A 68 16.24 -4.55 4.90
CA GLY A 68 16.36 -3.60 3.81
C GLY A 68 17.70 -3.70 3.11
N THR A 69 17.80 -2.97 2.01
CA THR A 69 19.03 -2.78 1.25
C THR A 69 19.11 -1.35 0.72
N ILE A 70 20.15 -1.05 -0.05
CA ILE A 70 20.47 0.28 -0.53
C ILE A 70 20.44 0.29 -2.05
N ALA A 71 19.44 0.96 -2.63
CA ALA A 71 19.49 1.35 -4.04
C ALA A 71 20.73 2.23 -4.26
N GLY A 72 21.41 2.02 -5.38
CA GLY A 72 22.60 2.75 -5.82
C GLY A 72 23.91 2.07 -5.47
N PHE A 73 23.94 1.22 -4.45
CA PHE A 73 25.14 0.44 -4.14
C PHE A 73 25.42 -0.53 -5.31
N GLU A 74 26.64 -0.47 -5.85
CA GLU A 74 27.04 -1.23 -7.05
C GLU A 74 26.06 -1.10 -8.23
N ASN A 75 25.47 0.09 -8.42
CA ASN A 75 24.49 0.37 -9.47
C ASN A 75 23.20 -0.48 -9.39
N LEU A 76 22.82 -0.92 -8.19
CA LEU A 76 21.53 -1.56 -7.95
C LEU A 76 20.41 -0.53 -8.09
N HIS A 77 19.43 -0.81 -8.94
CA HIS A 77 18.25 0.03 -9.12
C HIS A 77 16.99 -0.78 -8.92
N ILE A 78 15.94 -0.06 -8.49
CA ILE A 78 14.63 -0.66 -8.21
C ILE A 78 13.60 0.13 -8.98
N LEU A 79 12.81 -0.58 -9.78
CA LEU A 79 11.56 -0.05 -10.29
C LEU A 79 10.46 -0.39 -9.29
N ASP A 80 9.92 0.62 -8.62
CA ASP A 80 8.81 0.51 -7.66
C ASP A 80 7.50 0.87 -8.36
N ILE A 81 6.55 -0.05 -8.39
CA ILE A 81 5.27 0.09 -9.06
C ILE A 81 4.19 0.06 -7.98
N ASP A 82 3.68 1.25 -7.63
CA ASP A 82 2.66 1.43 -6.61
C ASP A 82 1.25 1.32 -7.21
N GLY A 83 0.30 0.77 -6.44
CA GLY A 83 -1.10 0.65 -6.85
C GLY A 83 -1.35 -0.36 -7.96
N CYS A 84 -0.46 -1.35 -8.14
CA CYS A 84 -0.56 -2.36 -9.18
C CYS A 84 -0.89 -3.74 -8.61
N SER A 85 -2.11 -4.21 -8.87
CA SER A 85 -2.55 -5.57 -8.50
C SER A 85 -2.43 -6.59 -9.63
N ASN A 86 -2.23 -6.15 -10.87
CA ASN A 86 -2.15 -7.01 -12.05
C ASN A 86 -0.71 -7.51 -12.28
N TYR A 87 -0.50 -8.82 -12.15
CA TYR A 87 0.81 -9.43 -12.41
C TYR A 87 1.14 -9.56 -13.90
N GLU A 88 0.16 -9.67 -14.79
CA GLU A 88 0.40 -9.73 -16.24
C GLU A 88 1.08 -8.45 -16.73
N PHE A 89 0.68 -7.30 -16.19
CA PHE A 89 1.36 -6.03 -16.46
C PHE A 89 2.83 -6.06 -16.01
N ILE A 90 3.14 -6.72 -14.89
CA ILE A 90 4.52 -6.89 -14.45
C ILE A 90 5.30 -7.77 -15.44
N GLU A 91 4.70 -8.82 -15.99
CA GLU A 91 5.33 -9.60 -17.06
C GLU A 91 5.66 -8.75 -18.28
N ASP A 92 4.76 -7.85 -18.69
CA ASP A 92 5.01 -6.93 -19.80
C ASP A 92 6.21 -6.02 -19.53
N LEU A 93 6.30 -5.46 -18.31
CA LEU A 93 7.46 -4.66 -17.91
C LEU A 93 8.76 -5.47 -17.94
N LEU A 94 8.75 -6.73 -17.47
CA LEU A 94 9.91 -7.61 -17.52
C LEU A 94 10.36 -7.86 -18.96
N ILE A 95 9.42 -8.15 -19.87
CA ILE A 95 9.71 -8.37 -21.29
C ILE A 95 10.37 -7.12 -21.89
N ILE A 96 9.81 -5.93 -21.62
CA ILE A 96 10.36 -4.66 -22.12
C ILE A 96 11.79 -4.44 -21.62
N LEU A 97 12.06 -4.71 -20.34
CA LEU A 97 13.40 -4.58 -19.74
C LEU A 97 14.36 -5.69 -20.21
N GLY A 98 13.86 -6.77 -20.84
CA GLY A 98 14.63 -7.93 -21.24
C GLY A 98 14.98 -8.88 -20.10
N LEU A 99 14.12 -8.93 -19.09
CA LEU A 99 14.19 -9.82 -17.95
C LEU A 99 13.31 -11.07 -18.20
N PRO A 100 13.64 -12.23 -17.61
CA PRO A 100 12.82 -13.43 -17.75
C PRO A 100 11.45 -13.26 -17.09
N LYS A 101 10.39 -13.92 -17.60
CA LYS A 101 9.05 -13.83 -17.01
C LYS A 101 8.98 -14.31 -15.55
N ASN A 102 9.78 -15.33 -15.21
CA ASN A 102 9.91 -15.88 -13.87
C ASN A 102 11.07 -15.26 -13.08
N TYR A 103 11.41 -13.99 -13.35
CA TYR A 103 12.54 -13.31 -12.72
C TYR A 103 12.44 -13.30 -11.19
N GLU A 104 13.47 -13.84 -10.52
CA GLU A 104 13.48 -14.06 -9.07
C GLU A 104 13.36 -12.75 -8.27
N TRP A 105 13.83 -11.66 -8.85
CA TRP A 105 13.92 -10.33 -8.23
C TRP A 105 12.69 -9.45 -8.49
N VAL A 106 11.54 -10.08 -8.71
CA VAL A 106 10.23 -9.45 -8.62
C VAL A 106 9.68 -9.65 -7.22
N VAL A 107 9.56 -8.54 -6.48
CA VAL A 107 9.05 -8.53 -5.11
C VAL A 107 7.63 -8.01 -5.11
N ARG A 108 6.70 -8.75 -4.51
CA ARG A 108 5.39 -8.24 -4.13
C ARG A 108 5.56 -7.39 -2.86
N THR A 109 5.06 -6.16 -2.89
CA THR A 109 5.13 -5.29 -1.71
C THR A 109 4.20 -5.80 -0.62
N GLY A 110 4.53 -5.52 0.64
CA GLY A 110 3.67 -5.93 1.76
C GLY A 110 2.30 -5.24 1.77
N SER A 111 2.08 -4.18 0.99
CA SER A 111 0.74 -3.59 0.80
C SER A 111 -0.21 -4.53 0.04
N LEU A 112 0.32 -5.56 -0.63
CA LEU A 112 -0.38 -6.41 -1.59
C LEU A 112 -0.98 -5.64 -2.77
N ASP A 113 -0.45 -4.45 -3.04
CA ASP A 113 -0.94 -3.53 -4.07
C ASP A 113 0.24 -2.74 -4.66
N GLY A 114 1.24 -3.48 -5.09
CA GLY A 114 2.43 -2.95 -5.72
C GLY A 114 3.50 -4.02 -5.92
N TYR A 115 4.53 -3.68 -6.68
CA TYR A 115 5.66 -4.56 -6.98
C TYR A 115 6.96 -3.78 -7.01
N HIS A 116 8.07 -4.41 -6.65
CA HIS A 116 9.41 -3.93 -6.96
C HIS A 116 10.05 -4.87 -7.96
N ILE A 117 10.78 -4.33 -8.94
CA ILE A 117 11.67 -5.08 -9.84
C ILE A 117 13.09 -4.61 -9.59
N TYR A 118 13.96 -5.49 -9.09
CA TYR A 118 15.36 -5.15 -8.83
C TYR A 118 16.23 -5.53 -10.02
N PHE A 119 17.16 -4.67 -10.41
CA PHE A 119 18.12 -4.93 -11.48
C PHE A 119 19.37 -4.07 -11.29
N PHE A 120 20.47 -4.43 -11.96
CA PHE A 120 21.61 -3.53 -12.11
C PHE A 120 21.53 -2.81 -13.45
N SER A 121 21.95 -1.56 -13.51
CA SER A 121 22.14 -0.87 -14.79
C SER A 121 23.01 0.36 -14.63
N ASP A 122 23.49 0.92 -15.73
CA ASP A 122 23.97 2.31 -15.70
C ASP A 122 22.81 3.28 -15.42
N LEU A 123 23.13 4.53 -15.07
CA LEU A 123 22.13 5.59 -14.91
C LEU A 123 21.52 5.97 -16.27
N ILE A 124 20.19 6.16 -16.29
CA ILE A 124 19.47 6.53 -17.51
C ILE A 124 19.80 7.95 -17.98
N GLU A 125 20.02 8.84 -17.03
CA GLU A 125 20.35 10.25 -17.19
C GLU A 125 21.26 10.71 -16.05
N VAL A 126 21.85 11.90 -16.21
CA VAL A 126 22.58 12.53 -15.12
C VAL A 126 21.55 12.96 -14.06
N LEU A 127 21.63 12.35 -12.89
CA LEU A 127 20.78 12.69 -11.75
C LEU A 127 21.11 14.09 -11.23
N GLU A 128 20.10 14.80 -10.75
CA GLU A 128 20.29 16.05 -10.01
C GLU A 128 21.01 15.80 -8.68
N GLU A 129 21.64 16.84 -8.13
CA GLU A 129 22.28 16.75 -6.81
C GLU A 129 21.27 16.28 -5.75
N ASP A 130 21.66 15.24 -5.02
CA ASP A 130 20.86 14.53 -4.01
C ASP A 130 19.57 13.85 -4.52
N GLN A 131 19.39 13.68 -5.82
CA GLN A 131 18.23 12.94 -6.34
C GLN A 131 18.32 11.45 -5.97
N VAL A 132 17.28 10.95 -5.31
CA VAL A 132 17.19 9.56 -4.85
C VAL A 132 16.17 8.72 -5.60
N ALA A 133 15.21 9.37 -6.25
CA ALA A 133 14.17 8.71 -7.04
C ALA A 133 13.61 9.64 -8.13
N SER A 134 13.07 9.06 -9.18
CA SER A 134 12.20 9.72 -10.17
C SER A 134 10.82 9.06 -10.12
N SER A 135 9.76 9.83 -9.92
CA SER A 135 8.38 9.34 -9.83
C SER A 135 7.60 9.74 -11.08
N TYR A 136 6.93 8.76 -11.68
CA TYR A 136 6.24 8.87 -12.95
C TYR A 136 4.76 8.50 -12.75
N PRO A 137 3.83 9.44 -12.93
CA PRO A 137 2.42 9.11 -12.97
C PRO A 137 2.06 8.34 -14.25
N PRO A 138 0.99 7.53 -14.24
CA PRO A 138 0.48 6.90 -15.46
C PRO A 138 0.01 7.96 -16.46
N ASN A 139 0.10 7.65 -17.75
CA ASN A 139 -0.65 8.40 -18.76
C ASN A 139 -2.16 8.10 -18.64
N LEU A 140 -3.00 8.88 -19.32
CA LEU A 140 -4.46 8.81 -19.20
C LEU A 140 -5.02 7.40 -19.43
N ASP A 141 -4.47 6.67 -20.41
CA ASP A 141 -4.92 5.33 -20.78
C ASP A 141 -4.59 4.26 -19.73
N ASN A 142 -3.60 4.50 -18.87
CA ASN A 142 -3.07 3.51 -17.94
C ASN A 142 -3.35 3.81 -16.46
N THR A 143 -4.19 4.82 -16.17
CA THR A 143 -4.55 5.23 -14.79
C THR A 143 -5.19 4.13 -13.95
N ALA A 144 -5.72 3.07 -14.57
CA ALA A 144 -6.28 1.91 -13.88
C ALA A 144 -5.22 0.86 -13.49
N LEU A 145 -4.12 0.77 -14.23
CA LEU A 145 -3.10 -0.28 -14.08
C LEU A 145 -2.26 -0.10 -12.82
N PHE A 146 -1.81 1.13 -12.57
CA PHE A 146 -0.95 1.49 -11.44
C PHE A 146 -1.20 2.95 -11.03
N GLU A 147 -0.82 3.31 -9.80
CA GLU A 147 -0.92 4.69 -9.29
C GLU A 147 0.29 5.53 -9.70
N LYS A 148 1.49 4.94 -9.64
CA LYS A 148 2.74 5.55 -10.12
C LYS A 148 3.81 4.47 -10.29
N ILE A 149 4.80 4.77 -11.10
CA ILE A 149 6.05 4.00 -11.20
C ILE A 149 7.20 4.90 -10.73
N GLU A 150 8.10 4.38 -9.91
CA GLU A 150 9.27 5.12 -9.43
C GLU A 150 10.56 4.36 -9.75
N LEU A 151 11.57 5.08 -10.21
CA LEU A 151 12.92 4.55 -10.41
C LEU A 151 13.81 5.03 -9.28
N LEU A 152 14.31 4.10 -8.47
CA LEU A 152 14.99 4.37 -7.21
C LEU A 152 16.50 4.20 -7.36
N TRP A 153 17.24 5.27 -7.03
CA TRP A 153 18.66 5.43 -7.38
C TRP A 153 19.61 5.40 -6.18
N SER A 154 19.26 6.03 -5.07
CA SER A 154 20.19 6.20 -3.92
C SER A 154 19.44 6.29 -2.59
N THR A 155 18.60 5.30 -2.33
CA THR A 155 17.74 5.28 -1.14
C THR A 155 17.72 3.90 -0.49
N HIS A 156 17.31 3.85 0.77
CA HIS A 156 17.00 2.61 1.46
C HIS A 156 15.70 2.02 0.90
N ILE A 157 15.69 0.70 0.75
CA ILE A 157 14.59 -0.09 0.19
C ILE A 157 14.30 -1.27 1.10
N VAL A 158 13.02 -1.57 1.29
CA VAL A 158 12.54 -2.73 2.04
C VAL A 158 12.60 -4.00 1.17
N LEU A 159 13.18 -5.06 1.70
CA LEU A 159 13.28 -6.38 1.07
C LEU A 159 12.31 -7.38 1.71
N PRO A 160 11.92 -8.47 1.02
CA PRO A 160 11.36 -9.64 1.68
C PRO A 160 12.30 -10.18 2.76
N ASN A 161 11.81 -10.74 3.88
CA ASN A 161 10.42 -11.00 4.26
C ASN A 161 9.88 -9.93 5.25
N SER A 162 10.10 -8.65 4.97
CA SER A 162 9.76 -7.56 5.90
C SER A 162 8.27 -7.39 6.12
N LEU A 163 7.89 -7.06 7.35
CA LEU A 163 6.53 -6.71 7.72
C LEU A 163 6.13 -5.32 7.20
N HIS A 164 4.95 -5.23 6.60
CA HIS A 164 4.33 -3.97 6.22
C HIS A 164 3.20 -3.60 7.19
N LYS A 165 2.85 -2.30 7.24
CA LYS A 165 1.78 -1.78 8.13
C LYS A 165 0.39 -2.39 7.86
N SER A 166 0.18 -2.97 6.68
CA SER A 166 -1.04 -3.73 6.35
C SER A 166 -1.09 -5.11 7.03
N GLY A 167 -0.06 -5.50 7.79
CA GLY A 167 0.05 -6.80 8.44
C GLY A 167 0.53 -7.94 7.54
N SER A 168 0.68 -7.70 6.23
CA SER A 168 1.32 -8.65 5.31
C SER A 168 2.81 -8.37 5.16
N ASN A 169 3.56 -9.35 4.66
CA ASN A 169 4.98 -9.20 4.41
C ASN A 169 5.29 -8.96 2.94
N TYR A 170 6.41 -8.28 2.68
CA TYR A 170 7.06 -8.28 1.36
C TYR A 170 7.49 -9.70 1.00
N SER A 171 7.28 -10.13 -0.24
CA SER A 171 7.60 -11.49 -0.68
C SER A 171 8.19 -11.54 -2.08
N PHE A 172 9.07 -12.50 -2.34
CA PHE A 172 9.50 -12.79 -3.71
C PHE A 172 8.34 -13.48 -4.45
N THR A 173 8.04 -13.01 -5.66
CA THR A 173 6.85 -13.46 -6.41
C THR A 173 7.10 -14.79 -7.12
N ASN A 174 8.32 -14.98 -7.64
CA ASN A 174 8.67 -16.08 -8.53
C ASN A 174 9.54 -17.16 -7.88
N CYS A 175 9.93 -16.98 -6.62
CA CYS A 175 10.75 -17.92 -5.88
C CYS A 175 10.50 -17.79 -4.35
N LYS A 176 11.02 -18.74 -3.56
CA LYS A 176 10.99 -18.63 -2.10
C LYS A 176 12.06 -17.66 -1.59
N PHE A 177 13.24 -17.73 -2.19
CA PHE A 177 14.36 -16.83 -2.02
C PHE A 177 15.18 -16.85 -3.32
N PRO A 178 15.75 -15.72 -3.76
CA PRO A 178 16.58 -15.66 -4.96
C PRO A 178 17.87 -16.45 -4.76
N ILE A 179 18.38 -17.09 -5.80
CA ILE A 179 19.63 -17.85 -5.76
C ILE A 179 20.75 -17.07 -6.45
N GLU A 180 20.40 -16.26 -7.44
CA GLU A 180 21.34 -15.43 -8.19
C GLU A 180 21.16 -13.94 -7.85
N LYS A 181 22.16 -13.12 -8.20
CA LYS A 181 22.04 -11.66 -8.13
C LYS A 181 21.02 -11.14 -9.17
N PRO A 182 20.48 -9.93 -9.01
CA PRO A 182 19.73 -9.27 -10.07
C PRO A 182 20.51 -9.21 -11.38
N ASN A 183 19.81 -9.24 -12.50
CA ASN A 183 20.41 -9.13 -13.82
C ASN A 183 20.84 -7.68 -14.10
N PHE A 184 21.94 -7.52 -14.85
CA PHE A 184 22.28 -6.26 -15.46
C PHE A 184 21.44 -6.03 -16.71
N ILE A 185 20.80 -4.87 -16.84
CA ILE A 185 19.96 -4.52 -17.99
C ILE A 185 20.45 -3.25 -18.69
N ASN A 186 20.10 -3.12 -19.98
CA ASN A 186 20.26 -1.85 -20.68
C ASN A 186 19.11 -0.91 -20.29
N ILE A 187 19.41 0.08 -19.45
CA ILE A 187 18.42 1.02 -18.91
C ILE A 187 17.69 1.83 -19.98
N ASN A 188 18.25 1.99 -21.19
CA ASN A 188 17.57 2.70 -22.27
C ASN A 188 16.25 2.02 -22.70
N LYS A 189 16.06 0.74 -22.37
CA LYS A 189 14.77 0.05 -22.57
C LYS A 189 13.65 0.65 -21.74
N PHE A 190 13.96 1.33 -20.63
CA PHE A 190 12.98 2.04 -19.82
C PHE A 190 12.25 3.14 -20.62
N LYS A 191 12.89 3.73 -21.64
CA LYS A 191 12.24 4.71 -22.53
C LYS A 191 11.01 4.16 -23.25
N ILE A 192 10.94 2.83 -23.45
CA ILE A 192 9.76 2.18 -23.99
C ILE A 192 8.62 2.23 -22.96
N ILE A 193 8.92 1.95 -21.69
CA ILE A 193 7.94 2.07 -20.58
C ILE A 193 7.44 3.52 -20.48
N GLU A 194 8.34 4.50 -20.55
CA GLU A 194 7.98 5.93 -20.56
C GLU A 194 6.99 6.24 -21.68
N SER A 195 7.27 5.79 -22.90
CA SER A 195 6.42 6.08 -24.06
C SER A 195 5.05 5.39 -24.04
N LEU A 196 4.96 4.19 -23.46
CA LEU A 196 3.73 3.39 -23.48
C LEU A 196 2.82 3.68 -22.30
N PHE A 197 3.39 3.95 -21.12
CA PHE A 197 2.63 3.90 -19.86
C PHE A 197 2.66 5.19 -19.04
N LEU A 198 3.65 6.07 -19.24
CA LEU A 198 3.93 7.15 -18.28
C LEU A 198 3.61 8.53 -18.83
N ASN A 199 3.13 9.43 -17.97
CA ASN A 199 3.02 10.85 -18.27
C ASN A 199 4.34 11.56 -17.93
N ILE A 200 5.25 11.62 -18.91
CA ILE A 200 6.57 12.23 -18.74
C ILE A 200 6.54 13.75 -18.49
N SER A 201 5.40 14.42 -18.72
CA SER A 201 5.27 15.85 -18.47
C SER A 201 5.08 16.19 -16.98
N GLU A 202 4.73 15.20 -16.16
CA GLU A 202 4.42 15.34 -14.74
C GLU A 202 5.41 14.57 -13.84
N ILE A 203 6.63 14.34 -14.32
CA ILE A 203 7.66 13.63 -13.55
C ILE A 203 8.05 14.43 -12.31
N GLU A 204 8.10 13.76 -11.16
CA GLU A 204 8.60 14.32 -9.91
C GLU A 204 9.99 13.75 -9.59
N LYS A 205 11.00 14.60 -9.50
CA LYS A 205 12.35 14.21 -9.05
C LYS A 205 12.48 14.42 -7.54
N LYS A 206 12.74 13.34 -6.82
CA LYS A 206 12.72 13.33 -5.34
C LYS A 206 14.12 13.35 -4.78
N LYS A 207 14.33 14.20 -3.76
CA LYS A 207 15.56 14.24 -2.93
C LYS A 207 15.44 13.44 -1.64
N VAL A 208 14.23 13.00 -1.29
CA VAL A 208 13.93 12.19 -0.11
C VAL A 208 12.82 11.20 -0.46
N TYR A 209 12.97 9.93 -0.07
CA TYR A 209 12.02 8.86 -0.41
C TYR A 209 11.07 8.52 0.74
N PHE A 210 11.59 8.25 1.95
CA PHE A 210 10.81 7.83 3.11
C PHE A 210 10.84 8.77 4.32
N SER A 211 11.76 9.73 4.34
CA SER A 211 11.93 10.63 5.49
C SER A 211 11.11 11.93 5.33
N LEU A 212 10.61 12.48 6.42
CA LEU A 212 9.95 13.78 6.42
C LEU A 212 10.96 14.88 5.99
N SER A 213 10.63 15.70 4.99
CA SER A 213 11.55 16.64 4.31
C SER A 213 12.30 17.61 5.24
N LYS A 214 13.59 17.90 4.97
CA LYS A 214 14.49 18.78 5.76
C LYS A 214 13.97 20.22 5.98
N GLU A 215 13.17 20.78 5.06
CA GLU A 215 12.63 22.14 5.20
C GLU A 215 11.61 22.29 6.34
N LYS A 216 10.94 21.19 6.72
CA LYS A 216 10.10 21.17 7.92
C LYS A 216 10.88 21.26 9.24
N HIS A 217 12.19 20.97 9.22
CA HIS A 217 12.99 20.81 10.44
C HIS A 217 13.49 22.14 11.02
N ARG A 218 13.40 23.27 10.30
CA ARG A 218 13.79 24.58 10.86
C ARG A 218 12.78 25.15 11.87
N ASN A 219 11.57 24.58 11.98
CA ASN A 219 10.49 25.13 12.80
C ASN A 219 9.89 24.15 13.84
N VAL A 220 10.65 23.17 14.34
CA VAL A 220 10.09 22.17 15.27
C VAL A 220 10.47 22.45 16.73
N LYS A 221 9.65 23.25 17.41
CA LYS A 221 9.13 22.82 18.72
C LYS A 221 7.91 21.96 18.40
N LEU A 222 7.95 20.64 18.62
CA LEU A 222 6.77 19.78 18.49
C LEU A 222 5.73 20.23 19.54
N PRO A 223 4.62 20.85 19.10
CA PRO A 223 3.33 20.16 19.01
C PRO A 223 2.49 20.54 17.77
N ASN A 224 1.61 19.59 17.38
CA ASN A 224 0.55 19.64 16.35
C ASN A 224 0.93 19.92 14.88
N ASN A 225 0.45 19.00 14.03
CA ASN A 225 0.33 19.06 12.56
C ASN A 225 1.56 18.66 11.72
N ILE A 226 1.84 17.35 11.72
CA ILE A 226 2.65 16.70 10.67
C ILE A 226 1.75 16.50 9.44
N ASN A 227 1.94 17.32 8.39
CA ASN A 227 1.35 17.19 7.02
C ASN A 227 0.04 16.39 6.94
N LEU A 228 -0.97 16.86 7.67
CA LEU A 228 -2.34 16.47 7.42
C LEU A 228 -2.78 17.32 6.24
N ILE A 229 -3.16 16.70 5.13
CA ILE A 229 -4.03 17.39 4.19
C ILE A 229 -5.22 17.85 5.03
N ASP A 230 -5.39 19.17 5.09
CA ASP A 230 -6.47 19.78 5.83
C ASP A 230 -7.75 19.57 5.03
N LEU A 231 -8.44 18.46 5.32
CA LEU A 231 -9.64 18.05 4.61
C LEU A 231 -10.74 19.13 4.69
N SER A 232 -10.70 20.02 5.69
CA SER A 232 -11.63 21.13 5.82
C SER A 232 -11.49 22.20 4.72
N LYS A 233 -10.35 22.22 4.01
CA LYS A 233 -10.08 23.16 2.91
C LYS A 233 -10.47 22.63 1.54
N ILE A 234 -10.93 21.39 1.45
CA ILE A 234 -11.34 20.80 0.17
C ILE A 234 -12.79 21.22 -0.10
N GLU A 235 -13.00 21.93 -1.20
CA GLU A 235 -14.33 22.43 -1.59
C GLU A 235 -15.23 21.33 -2.18
N GLU A 236 -14.62 20.28 -2.74
CA GLU A 236 -15.35 19.17 -3.34
C GLU A 236 -15.99 18.25 -2.29
N ASN A 237 -17.08 17.59 -2.66
CA ASN A 237 -17.67 16.55 -1.82
C ASN A 237 -16.68 15.38 -1.68
N LEU A 238 -16.44 14.96 -0.44
CA LEU A 238 -15.53 13.87 -0.12
C LEU A 238 -16.28 12.56 0.15
N PHE A 239 -15.72 11.48 -0.41
CA PHE A 239 -16.02 10.10 -0.09
C PHE A 239 -15.14 9.61 1.07
N PHE A 240 -15.75 8.90 1.99
CA PHE A 240 -15.10 7.96 2.90
C PHE A 240 -15.25 6.56 2.33
N LEU A 241 -14.22 6.09 1.64
CA LEU A 241 -14.17 4.73 1.09
C LEU A 241 -13.50 3.85 2.11
N PHE A 242 -14.10 2.72 2.46
CA PHE A 242 -13.49 1.85 3.46
C PHE A 242 -13.76 0.37 3.23
N ASP A 243 -12.91 -0.43 3.85
CA ASP A 243 -13.00 -1.88 3.92
C ASP A 243 -12.54 -2.33 5.31
N ILE A 244 -13.15 -3.39 5.85
CA ILE A 244 -12.78 -3.96 7.15
C ILE A 244 -12.52 -5.47 7.01
N GLU A 245 -11.44 -5.93 7.63
CA GLU A 245 -11.26 -7.34 7.93
C GLU A 245 -11.64 -7.58 9.39
N THR A 246 -12.35 -8.68 9.62
CA THR A 246 -12.87 -9.02 10.95
C THR A 246 -12.43 -10.42 11.36
N ASP A 247 -12.61 -10.76 12.64
CA ASP A 247 -12.38 -12.10 13.17
C ASP A 247 -13.52 -13.08 12.88
N GLY A 248 -14.47 -12.75 11.99
CA GLY A 248 -15.58 -13.66 11.69
C GLY A 248 -16.69 -13.07 10.82
N LEU A 249 -17.89 -13.60 10.99
CA LEU A 249 -19.12 -13.06 10.40
C LEU A 249 -20.11 -12.78 11.51
N ILE A 250 -21.09 -11.92 11.23
CA ILE A 250 -22.22 -11.72 12.14
C ILE A 250 -22.99 -13.04 12.26
N LYS A 251 -23.11 -13.57 13.46
CA LYS A 251 -23.81 -14.84 13.75
C LYS A 251 -24.75 -14.64 14.93
N ASN A 252 -26.04 -14.91 14.74
CA ASN A 252 -27.07 -14.82 15.79
C ASN A 252 -27.10 -13.47 16.52
N GLY A 253 -26.79 -12.37 15.83
CA GLY A 253 -26.71 -11.03 16.41
C GLY A 253 -25.39 -10.72 17.13
N GLU A 254 -24.46 -11.67 17.23
CA GLU A 254 -23.09 -11.41 17.67
C GLU A 254 -22.27 -10.83 16.53
N PHE A 255 -21.70 -9.65 16.76
CA PHE A 255 -20.82 -8.98 15.81
C PHE A 255 -19.37 -9.47 15.98
N PRO A 256 -18.62 -9.64 14.87
CA PRO A 256 -17.19 -9.92 14.95
C PRO A 256 -16.42 -8.65 15.37
N ASN A 257 -15.19 -8.83 15.83
CA ASN A 257 -14.29 -7.71 16.11
C ASN A 257 -13.54 -7.32 14.83
N ILE A 258 -13.32 -6.02 14.63
CA ILE A 258 -12.44 -5.54 13.56
C ILE A 258 -11.00 -5.88 13.94
N VAL A 259 -10.26 -6.45 12.97
CA VAL A 259 -8.83 -6.81 13.10
C VAL A 259 -7.95 -6.00 12.16
N GLN A 260 -8.51 -5.47 11.08
CA GLN A 260 -7.89 -4.49 10.21
C GLN A 260 -8.97 -3.57 9.65
N VAL A 261 -8.66 -2.29 9.52
CA VAL A 261 -9.49 -1.34 8.80
C VAL A 261 -8.61 -0.52 7.87
N SER A 262 -9.14 -0.24 6.68
CA SER A 262 -8.50 0.65 5.73
C SER A 262 -9.53 1.63 5.20
N TRP A 263 -9.18 2.91 5.15
CA TRP A 263 -10.04 3.93 4.58
C TRP A 263 -9.27 4.89 3.69
N MET A 264 -9.96 5.44 2.70
CA MET A 264 -9.45 6.36 1.71
C MET A 264 -10.40 7.54 1.56
N ILE A 265 -9.83 8.75 1.55
CA ILE A 265 -10.53 10.00 1.33
C ILE A 265 -10.30 10.43 -0.11
N MET A 266 -11.38 10.46 -0.88
CA MET A 266 -11.36 10.76 -2.31
C MET A 266 -12.46 11.76 -2.64
N ASP A 267 -12.22 12.72 -3.53
CA ASP A 267 -13.29 13.61 -4.00
C ASP A 267 -14.10 13.02 -5.16
N THR A 268 -15.16 13.73 -5.55
CA THR A 268 -16.02 13.45 -6.70
C THR A 268 -15.35 13.59 -8.07
N LYS A 269 -14.12 14.10 -8.13
CA LYS A 269 -13.27 14.12 -9.34
C LYS A 269 -12.32 12.91 -9.38
N GLY A 270 -12.29 12.09 -8.34
CA GLY A 270 -11.43 10.92 -8.23
C GLY A 270 -10.00 11.24 -7.78
N VAL A 271 -9.78 12.40 -7.17
CA VAL A 271 -8.51 12.76 -6.52
C VAL A 271 -8.50 12.14 -5.13
N VAL A 272 -7.45 11.37 -4.82
CA VAL A 272 -7.24 10.76 -3.52
C VAL A 272 -6.39 11.69 -2.66
N TYR A 273 -6.93 12.09 -1.51
CA TYR A 273 -6.24 12.96 -0.55
C TYR A 273 -5.57 12.17 0.56
N LYS A 274 -6.16 11.05 0.96
CA LYS A 274 -5.63 10.28 2.10
C LYS A 274 -5.96 8.81 1.94
N LYS A 275 -5.04 7.96 2.39
CA LYS A 275 -5.25 6.53 2.56
C LYS A 275 -4.60 6.09 3.88
N THR A 276 -5.39 5.53 4.77
CA THR A 276 -4.94 5.01 6.06
C THR A 276 -5.32 3.55 6.18
N THR A 277 -4.44 2.74 6.77
CA THR A 277 -4.68 1.34 7.10
C THR A 277 -4.13 1.09 8.48
N GLU A 278 -4.93 0.47 9.33
CA GLU A 278 -4.56 0.13 10.69
C GLU A 278 -4.91 -1.32 11.01
N LEU A 279 -3.99 -2.02 11.68
CA LEU A 279 -4.31 -3.26 12.39
C LEU A 279 -4.92 -2.89 13.74
N VAL A 280 -6.03 -3.53 14.09
CA VAL A 280 -6.81 -3.21 15.28
C VAL A 280 -6.58 -4.28 16.33
N ASN A 281 -5.86 -3.95 17.40
CA ASN A 281 -5.60 -4.84 18.52
C ASN A 281 -6.79 -4.84 19.50
N SER A 282 -7.90 -5.42 19.05
CA SER A 282 -9.11 -5.69 19.84
C SER A 282 -9.02 -7.03 20.58
N ASP A 283 -10.07 -7.39 21.33
CA ASP A 283 -10.23 -8.71 21.96
C ASP A 283 -10.76 -9.77 20.96
N PHE A 284 -10.13 -9.82 19.79
CA PHE A 284 -10.53 -10.71 18.71
C PHE A 284 -10.22 -12.19 18.97
N LYS A 285 -10.99 -13.08 18.33
CA LYS A 285 -10.83 -14.54 18.42
C LYS A 285 -9.61 -15.02 17.64
N GLU A 286 -8.44 -15.09 18.26
CA GLU A 286 -7.15 -15.43 17.59
C GLU A 286 -7.17 -16.72 16.76
N ASN A 287 -7.95 -17.72 17.16
CA ASN A 287 -8.08 -19.00 16.45
C ASN A 287 -9.19 -19.02 15.38
N SER A 288 -9.72 -17.86 15.00
CA SER A 288 -10.80 -17.79 14.01
C SER A 288 -10.35 -18.26 12.62
N ASP A 289 -11.24 -18.97 11.93
CA ASP A 289 -11.06 -19.33 10.52
C ASP A 289 -11.00 -18.11 9.59
N ALA A 290 -11.45 -16.92 10.05
CA ALA A 290 -11.33 -15.68 9.29
C ALA A 290 -9.87 -15.36 8.92
N PHE A 291 -8.91 -15.69 9.79
CA PHE A 291 -7.48 -15.48 9.52
C PHE A 291 -6.93 -16.34 8.38
N LYS A 292 -7.59 -17.45 8.04
CA LYS A 292 -7.24 -18.24 6.84
C LYS A 292 -7.66 -17.53 5.55
N VAL A 293 -8.72 -16.73 5.62
CA VAL A 293 -9.27 -15.99 4.48
C VAL A 293 -8.50 -14.69 4.29
N ASN A 294 -8.39 -13.86 5.34
CA ASN A 294 -7.76 -12.54 5.28
C ASN A 294 -6.22 -12.57 5.38
N LYS A 295 -5.65 -13.74 5.73
CA LYS A 295 -4.20 -13.99 5.82
C LYS A 295 -3.46 -13.06 6.79
N LEU A 296 -4.18 -12.40 7.69
CA LEU A 296 -3.58 -11.65 8.78
C LEU A 296 -3.09 -12.63 9.85
N ASN A 297 -2.01 -12.25 10.54
CA ASN A 297 -1.47 -13.04 11.63
C ASN A 297 -1.90 -12.44 12.97
N PRO A 298 -2.69 -13.16 13.80
CA PRO A 298 -3.08 -12.75 15.14
C PRO A 298 -1.92 -12.21 15.99
N SER A 299 -0.77 -12.91 15.98
CA SER A 299 0.41 -12.50 16.76
C SER A 299 0.99 -11.17 16.30
N ILE A 300 0.91 -10.87 15.00
CA ILE A 300 1.35 -9.59 14.43
C ILE A 300 0.40 -8.49 14.88
N ILE A 301 -0.93 -8.71 14.80
CA ILE A 301 -1.93 -7.72 15.25
C ILE A 301 -1.75 -7.43 16.75
N LYS A 302 -1.53 -8.45 17.58
CA LYS A 302 -1.26 -8.26 19.02
C LYS A 302 0.01 -7.45 19.29
N ARG A 303 1.04 -7.61 18.45
CA ARG A 303 2.34 -6.95 18.62
C ARG A 303 2.37 -5.51 18.13
N ILE A 304 1.77 -5.22 16.98
CA ILE A 304 1.89 -3.90 16.33
C ILE A 304 0.56 -3.19 16.07
N GLY A 305 -0.57 -3.83 16.36
CA GLY A 305 -1.90 -3.24 16.18
C GLY A 305 -2.17 -2.13 17.18
N LYS A 306 -2.90 -1.11 16.73
CA LYS A 306 -3.32 0.02 17.56
C LYS A 306 -4.52 -0.35 18.41
N LYS A 307 -4.73 0.40 19.50
CA LYS A 307 -5.94 0.26 20.32
C LYS A 307 -7.16 0.68 19.49
N PRO A 308 -8.30 -0.02 19.64
CA PRO A 308 -9.52 0.30 18.88
C PRO A 308 -9.95 1.77 19.02
N SER A 309 -9.90 2.33 20.24
CA SER A 309 -10.23 3.73 20.49
C SER A 309 -9.41 4.70 19.64
N ASP A 310 -8.12 4.47 19.50
CA ASP A 310 -7.20 5.36 18.78
C ASP A 310 -7.53 5.32 17.28
N VAL A 311 -7.77 4.13 16.75
CA VAL A 311 -8.14 3.93 15.34
C VAL A 311 -9.49 4.57 15.02
N PHE A 312 -10.50 4.35 15.86
CA PHE A 312 -11.85 4.88 15.62
C PHE A 312 -11.94 6.39 15.79
N LEU A 313 -11.12 6.98 16.66
CA LEU A 313 -10.98 8.44 16.75
C LEU A 313 -10.33 9.02 15.48
N ASP A 314 -9.27 8.40 14.96
CA ASP A 314 -8.64 8.80 13.70
C ASP A 314 -9.64 8.70 12.52
N MET A 315 -10.41 7.61 12.45
CA MET A 315 -11.47 7.45 11.45
C MET A 315 -12.55 8.52 11.60
N THR A 316 -13.00 8.80 12.83
CA THR A 316 -14.03 9.81 13.11
C THR A 316 -13.58 11.20 12.70
N TYR A 317 -12.29 11.53 12.89
CA TYR A 317 -11.74 12.79 12.43
C TYR A 317 -11.88 12.94 10.91
N ASP A 318 -11.53 11.91 10.14
CA ASP A 318 -11.64 11.98 8.67
C ASP A 318 -13.10 11.93 8.19
N LEU A 319 -13.94 11.07 8.79
CA LEU A 319 -15.37 10.93 8.49
C LEU A 319 -16.14 12.25 8.59
N LYS A 320 -15.78 13.11 9.55
CA LYS A 320 -16.42 14.44 9.74
C LYS A 320 -16.31 15.36 8.53
N HIS A 321 -15.34 15.13 7.64
CA HIS A 321 -15.15 15.90 6.41
C HIS A 321 -15.82 15.27 5.20
N CYS A 322 -16.34 14.04 5.32
CA CYS A 322 -16.98 13.33 4.23
C CYS A 322 -18.47 13.59 4.19
N LYS A 323 -19.03 13.59 2.97
CA LYS A 323 -20.49 13.60 2.74
C LYS A 323 -21.01 12.25 2.30
N ILE A 324 -20.15 11.41 1.73
CA ILE A 324 -20.51 10.12 1.17
C ILE A 324 -19.69 9.04 1.86
N ILE A 325 -20.32 7.93 2.23
CA ILE A 325 -19.64 6.73 2.75
C ILE A 325 -19.88 5.56 1.81
N SER A 326 -18.83 4.81 1.51
CA SER A 326 -18.91 3.70 0.57
C SER A 326 -18.00 2.53 0.92
N ALA A 327 -18.53 1.33 0.69
CA ALA A 327 -17.84 0.05 0.82
C ALA A 327 -18.44 -0.97 -0.16
N HIS A 328 -17.71 -2.06 -0.42
CA HIS A 328 -18.19 -3.16 -1.24
C HIS A 328 -18.89 -4.20 -0.36
N ASN A 329 -20.21 -4.05 -0.22
CA ASN A 329 -21.08 -4.67 0.81
C ASN A 329 -21.27 -3.78 2.05
N LEU A 330 -21.49 -2.48 1.83
CA LEU A 330 -21.65 -1.45 2.87
C LEU A 330 -22.58 -1.83 4.02
N LYS A 331 -23.66 -2.57 3.77
CA LYS A 331 -24.56 -3.02 4.85
C LYS A 331 -23.82 -3.84 5.91
N PHE A 332 -22.93 -4.73 5.49
CA PHE A 332 -22.11 -5.52 6.42
C PHE A 332 -21.09 -4.61 7.12
N ASP A 333 -20.23 -3.96 6.34
CA ASP A 333 -19.10 -3.19 6.87
C ASP A 333 -19.54 -2.06 7.82
N LEU A 334 -20.58 -1.32 7.44
CA LEU A 334 -21.14 -0.24 8.25
C LEU A 334 -21.76 -0.76 9.55
N SER A 335 -22.49 -1.87 9.50
CA SER A 335 -23.11 -2.43 10.72
C SER A 335 -22.07 -2.90 11.75
N VAL A 336 -20.95 -3.45 11.28
CA VAL A 336 -19.83 -3.84 12.16
C VAL A 336 -19.14 -2.60 12.72
N LEU A 337 -18.90 -1.59 11.89
CA LEU A 337 -18.30 -0.33 12.31
C LEU A 337 -19.16 0.41 13.35
N GLU A 338 -20.48 0.51 13.12
CA GLU A 338 -21.43 1.09 14.06
C GLU A 338 -21.45 0.35 15.39
N ASN A 339 -21.42 -0.99 15.37
CA ASN A 339 -21.34 -1.79 16.58
C ASN A 339 -20.04 -1.54 17.37
N GLU A 340 -18.89 -1.46 16.70
CA GLU A 340 -17.62 -1.13 17.34
C GLU A 340 -17.60 0.31 17.88
N PHE A 341 -18.13 1.28 17.13
CA PHE A 341 -18.26 2.66 17.61
C PHE A 341 -19.12 2.73 18.87
N HIS A 342 -20.26 2.04 18.90
CA HIS A 342 -21.11 1.94 20.08
C HIS A 342 -20.38 1.27 21.26
N LYS A 343 -19.70 0.14 21.01
CA LYS A 343 -18.93 -0.61 22.03
C LYS A 343 -17.82 0.23 22.67
N TYR A 344 -17.16 1.09 21.89
CA TYR A 344 -16.09 1.98 22.37
C TYR A 344 -16.56 3.41 22.69
N GLN A 345 -17.88 3.64 22.74
CA GLN A 345 -18.49 4.94 23.08
C GLN A 345 -18.03 6.09 22.18
N ILE A 346 -17.81 5.80 20.89
CA ILE A 346 -17.48 6.78 19.87
C ILE A 346 -18.80 7.33 19.30
N ASP A 347 -19.10 8.58 19.60
CA ASP A 347 -20.28 9.26 19.08
C ASP A 347 -20.03 9.78 17.66
N PHE A 348 -20.71 9.18 16.68
CA PHE A 348 -20.70 9.62 15.30
C PHE A 348 -22.05 9.31 14.63
N ASN A 349 -22.59 10.28 13.90
CA ASN A 349 -23.87 10.14 13.21
C ASN A 349 -23.66 9.73 11.73
N PHE A 350 -23.77 8.44 11.44
CA PHE A 350 -23.70 7.90 10.08
C PHE A 350 -24.94 8.19 9.23
N ASP A 351 -26.06 8.64 9.82
CA ASP A 351 -27.27 9.00 9.06
C ASP A 351 -27.15 10.32 8.32
N GLY A 352 -26.21 11.17 8.72
CA GLY A 352 -25.86 12.38 7.99
C GLY A 352 -25.07 12.15 6.70
N LEU A 353 -24.62 10.91 6.45
CA LEU A 353 -23.82 10.56 5.27
C LEU A 353 -24.70 9.92 4.19
N GLU A 354 -24.43 10.28 2.94
CA GLU A 354 -24.98 9.56 1.79
C GLU A 354 -24.30 8.19 1.65
N LYS A 355 -25.10 7.12 1.66
CA LYS A 355 -24.62 5.75 1.66
C LYS A 355 -24.57 5.21 0.23
N PHE A 356 -23.39 4.80 -0.24
CA PHE A 356 -23.21 4.21 -1.58
C PHE A 356 -22.59 2.82 -1.50
N CYS A 357 -23.32 1.78 -1.90
CA CYS A 357 -22.84 0.40 -1.91
C CYS A 357 -22.47 -0.04 -3.33
N THR A 358 -21.18 -0.29 -3.60
CA THR A 358 -20.75 -0.72 -4.94
C THR A 358 -21.24 -2.12 -5.31
N MET A 359 -21.50 -2.98 -4.32
CA MET A 359 -22.06 -4.32 -4.54
C MET A 359 -23.49 -4.22 -5.09
N GLU A 360 -24.35 -3.41 -4.45
CA GLU A 360 -25.72 -3.17 -4.91
C GLU A 360 -25.77 -2.41 -6.24
N PHE A 361 -24.87 -1.44 -6.42
CA PHE A 361 -24.73 -0.75 -7.70
C PHE A 361 -24.32 -1.73 -8.82
N GLY A 362 -23.33 -2.59 -8.56
CA GLY A 362 -22.88 -3.62 -9.49
C GLY A 362 -23.99 -4.60 -9.87
N THR A 363 -24.83 -5.01 -8.92
CA THR A 363 -26.02 -5.85 -9.22
C THR A 363 -26.95 -5.18 -10.23
N LYS A 364 -27.20 -3.87 -10.08
CA LYS A 364 -28.03 -3.12 -11.04
C LYS A 364 -27.34 -3.00 -12.39
N LEU A 365 -26.03 -2.80 -12.40
CA LEU A 365 -25.22 -2.69 -13.62
C LEU A 365 -25.20 -4.01 -14.41
N PHE A 366 -25.21 -5.16 -13.72
CA PHE A 366 -25.13 -6.48 -14.35
C PHE A 366 -26.50 -7.06 -14.71
N SER A 367 -27.58 -6.41 -14.25
CA SER A 367 -28.95 -6.78 -14.57
C SER A 367 -29.24 -6.52 -16.05
N ASN A 368 -29.92 -7.46 -16.70
CA ASN A 368 -30.37 -7.34 -18.09
C ASN A 368 -31.67 -8.11 -18.30
N GLU A 369 -32.26 -8.04 -19.50
CA GLU A 369 -33.54 -8.71 -19.82
C GLU A 369 -33.52 -10.22 -19.58
N ILE A 370 -32.36 -10.86 -19.72
CA ILE A 370 -32.18 -12.31 -19.57
C ILE A 370 -31.92 -12.69 -18.11
N ASN A 371 -31.26 -11.82 -17.36
CA ASN A 371 -30.92 -12.01 -15.95
C ASN A 371 -31.25 -10.74 -15.15
N PRO A 372 -32.54 -10.53 -14.81
CA PRO A 372 -32.98 -9.30 -14.17
C PRO A 372 -32.49 -9.17 -12.71
N GLU A 373 -32.22 -10.30 -12.05
CA GLU A 373 -31.76 -10.35 -10.65
C GLU A 373 -30.44 -11.14 -10.55
N PRO A 374 -29.32 -10.56 -11.05
CA PRO A 374 -28.03 -11.23 -10.95
C PRO A 374 -27.62 -11.36 -9.49
N LYS A 375 -26.82 -12.40 -9.19
CA LYS A 375 -26.14 -12.52 -7.91
C LYS A 375 -25.30 -11.26 -7.64
N TYR A 376 -25.17 -10.88 -6.36
CA TYR A 376 -24.24 -9.83 -5.95
C TYR A 376 -22.84 -10.09 -6.54
N PRO A 377 -22.29 -9.14 -7.33
CA PRO A 377 -20.97 -9.29 -7.89
C PRO A 377 -19.93 -9.15 -6.79
N LYS A 378 -18.83 -9.89 -6.91
CA LYS A 378 -17.62 -9.64 -6.13
C LYS A 378 -16.97 -8.32 -6.53
N LEU A 379 -16.13 -7.78 -5.66
CA LEU A 379 -15.37 -6.56 -5.96
C LEU A 379 -14.50 -6.72 -7.23
N THR A 380 -13.89 -7.89 -7.40
CA THR A 380 -13.08 -8.22 -8.57
C THR A 380 -13.91 -8.36 -9.85
N GLU A 381 -15.17 -8.81 -9.75
CA GLU A 381 -16.07 -8.95 -10.91
C GLU A 381 -16.54 -7.56 -11.36
N LEU A 382 -16.84 -6.66 -10.41
CA LEU A 382 -17.12 -5.25 -10.73
C LEU A 382 -15.89 -4.59 -11.37
N PHE A 383 -14.70 -4.81 -10.83
CA PHE A 383 -13.45 -4.30 -11.41
C PHE A 383 -13.24 -4.83 -12.84
N GLU A 384 -13.40 -6.13 -13.06
CA GLU A 384 -13.28 -6.75 -14.39
C GLU A 384 -14.26 -6.15 -15.38
N HIS A 385 -15.51 -5.90 -15.00
CA HIS A 385 -16.48 -5.27 -15.87
C HIS A 385 -16.09 -3.82 -16.24
N LEU A 386 -15.55 -3.07 -15.29
CA LEU A 386 -15.23 -1.65 -15.49
C LEU A 386 -13.99 -1.44 -16.35
N PHE A 387 -12.98 -2.30 -16.18
CA PHE A 387 -11.65 -2.13 -16.77
C PHE A 387 -11.28 -3.22 -17.79
N ASN A 388 -12.11 -4.25 -17.97
CA ASN A 388 -11.83 -5.41 -18.82
C ASN A 388 -10.53 -6.16 -18.44
N HIS A 389 -10.17 -6.14 -17.15
CA HIS A 389 -8.99 -6.78 -16.60
C HIS A 389 -9.31 -7.58 -15.35
N LYS A 390 -8.78 -8.80 -15.27
CA LYS A 390 -8.92 -9.65 -14.08
C LYS A 390 -7.87 -9.31 -13.04
N ILE A 391 -8.31 -9.28 -11.79
CA ILE A 391 -7.44 -9.10 -10.63
C ILE A 391 -7.74 -10.18 -9.59
N LYS A 392 -6.77 -10.41 -8.71
CA LYS A 392 -6.91 -11.31 -7.57
C LYS A 392 -7.25 -10.51 -6.31
N GLN A 393 -8.31 -10.90 -5.61
CA GLN A 393 -8.60 -10.38 -4.27
C GLN A 393 -7.69 -11.05 -3.25
N PHE A 394 -7.15 -10.26 -2.32
CA PHE A 394 -6.27 -10.76 -1.27
C PHE A 394 -6.93 -10.84 0.10
N HIS A 395 -8.15 -10.31 0.25
CA HIS A 395 -8.85 -10.19 1.53
C HIS A 395 -7.96 -9.43 2.53
N ASN A 396 -7.57 -8.23 2.12
CA ASN A 396 -6.81 -7.31 2.93
C ASN A 396 -7.38 -5.91 2.72
N ALA A 397 -7.81 -5.27 3.80
CA ALA A 397 -8.52 -4.01 3.70
C ALA A 397 -7.75 -2.94 2.92
N ASN A 398 -6.41 -2.94 3.00
CA ASN A 398 -5.59 -2.00 2.23
C ASN A 398 -5.67 -2.20 0.72
N SER A 399 -5.63 -3.44 0.23
CA SER A 399 -5.77 -3.69 -1.21
C SER A 399 -7.22 -3.47 -1.65
N ASP A 400 -8.17 -3.91 -0.83
CA ASP A 400 -9.58 -3.96 -1.22
C ASP A 400 -10.18 -2.54 -1.25
N VAL A 401 -9.81 -1.64 -0.33
CA VAL A 401 -10.19 -0.22 -0.41
C VAL A 401 -9.62 0.47 -1.66
N THR A 402 -8.48 0.03 -2.17
CA THR A 402 -7.85 0.63 -3.36
C THR A 402 -8.57 0.20 -4.62
N ILE A 403 -8.90 -1.10 -4.71
CA ILE A 403 -9.75 -1.63 -5.78
C ILE A 403 -11.12 -0.94 -5.76
N LEU A 404 -11.72 -0.76 -4.57
CA LEU A 404 -12.97 -0.02 -4.38
C LEU A 404 -12.87 1.42 -4.92
N ALA A 405 -11.80 2.14 -4.55
CA ALA A 405 -11.58 3.51 -5.01
C ALA A 405 -11.43 3.60 -6.53
N LYS A 406 -10.70 2.68 -7.15
CA LYS A 406 -10.58 2.59 -8.62
C LYS A 406 -11.95 2.37 -9.26
N CYS A 407 -12.75 1.43 -8.75
CA CYS A 407 -14.11 1.20 -9.25
C CYS A 407 -14.98 2.46 -9.14
N ILE A 408 -14.98 3.15 -8.00
CA ILE A 408 -15.79 4.36 -7.80
C ILE A 408 -15.32 5.51 -8.69
N LYS A 409 -14.01 5.70 -8.84
CA LYS A 409 -13.43 6.69 -9.76
C LYS A 409 -13.91 6.45 -11.20
N GLU A 410 -13.88 5.20 -11.65
CA GLU A 410 -14.36 4.84 -13.00
C GLU A 410 -15.87 5.05 -13.16
N LEU A 411 -16.67 4.73 -12.13
CA LEU A 411 -18.11 5.00 -12.13
C LEU A 411 -18.42 6.51 -12.19
N LEU A 412 -17.64 7.34 -11.49
CA LEU A 412 -17.72 8.80 -11.55
C LEU A 412 -17.33 9.33 -12.93
N PHE A 413 -16.28 8.77 -13.54
CA PHE A 413 -15.81 9.13 -14.87
C PHE A 413 -16.82 8.77 -15.97
N LYS A 414 -17.41 7.57 -15.91
CA LYS A 414 -18.47 7.11 -16.83
C LYS A 414 -19.83 7.79 -16.59
N GLY A 415 -19.95 8.70 -15.61
CA GLY A 415 -21.18 9.46 -15.34
C GLY A 415 -22.28 8.68 -14.62
N TYR A 416 -21.98 7.50 -14.06
CA TYR A 416 -22.97 6.71 -13.32
C TYR A 416 -23.34 7.32 -11.96
N MET A 417 -22.49 8.20 -11.44
CA MET A 417 -22.58 8.77 -10.10
C MET A 417 -22.81 10.29 -10.10
N GLU A 418 -23.35 10.87 -11.19
CA GLU A 418 -23.57 12.32 -11.33
C GLU A 418 -24.40 12.95 -10.20
N LYS A 419 -25.32 12.20 -9.60
CA LYS A 419 -26.12 12.69 -8.46
C LYS A 419 -25.24 13.00 -7.24
N LEU A 420 -24.14 12.29 -7.06
CA LEU A 420 -23.20 12.42 -5.94
C LEU A 420 -22.23 13.60 -6.11
N LYS A 421 -22.09 14.12 -7.34
CA LYS A 421 -21.24 15.30 -7.63
C LYS A 421 -21.89 16.62 -7.21
N ARG A 422 -23.18 16.63 -6.87
CA ARG A 422 -23.91 17.86 -6.58
C ARG A 422 -23.50 18.41 -5.21
N ILE A 423 -22.88 19.58 -5.21
CA ILE A 423 -22.72 20.40 -4.01
C ILE A 423 -24.08 21.04 -3.77
N HIS A 424 -24.78 20.61 -2.72
CA HIS A 424 -25.91 21.37 -2.18
C HIS A 424 -25.40 22.41 -1.19
#